data_AF-X0XN48-F1
#
_entry.id   AF-X0XN48-F1
#
_cell.length_a   1.000
_cell.length_b   1.000
_cell.length_c   1.000
_cell.angle_alpha   90.00
_cell.angle_beta   90.00
_cell.angle_gamma   90.00
#
_symmetry.space_group_name_H-M   'P 1'
#
loop_
_entity.id
_entity.type
_entity.pdbx_description
1 polymer ?
#
loop_
_entity_poly.entity_id
_entity_poly.type
_entity_poly.pdbx_seq_one_letter_code
_entity_poly.pdbx_strand_id
1 'polypeptide(L)'
;AHDLITLEEAASLGCRACATPGGGCQFLGTAASSQVVAEALGLTVPHAALAPSGQSIWRDMARRTALALHEQASQGRTSADILTDAAIRNAMVVHAAFGGSTNLLLHLPAIAHAAGLQRPVVEDWQRINRQVPRLVDVLPNGPVGHPTVLVFLAGGVPEVMLHLRDLGLLDLDAMTVSGKSYGDVLEWWEASSRRAELRERLVQLAGVDPDEVIFAPKQAVARGMTSTICFPQGNLAPQGSVVKS
;
A
#
# COMPACT_ATOMS: atom_id res chain seq x y z
N ALA A 1 -3.29 -30.96 -15.62
CA ALA A 1 -3.50 -30.98 -14.16
C ALA A 1 -3.14 -32.38 -13.69
N HIS A 2 -2.41 -32.56 -12.59
CA HIS A 2 -2.10 -33.88 -12.02
C HIS A 2 -3.37 -34.55 -11.43
N ASP A 3 -4.43 -34.67 -12.24
CA ASP A 3 -5.78 -35.15 -11.89
C ASP A 3 -6.49 -34.37 -10.76
N LEU A 4 -6.03 -33.15 -10.47
CA LEU A 4 -6.62 -32.29 -9.42
C LEU A 4 -7.83 -31.48 -9.89
N ILE A 5 -7.93 -31.17 -11.18
CA ILE A 5 -9.04 -30.47 -11.83
C ILE A 5 -9.16 -30.92 -13.28
N THR A 6 -10.37 -30.91 -13.83
CA THR A 6 -10.64 -31.14 -15.25
C THR A 6 -10.29 -29.91 -16.10
N LEU A 7 -10.15 -30.10 -17.42
CA LEU A 7 -9.93 -28.99 -18.36
C LEU A 7 -11.13 -28.03 -18.39
N GLU A 8 -12.35 -28.56 -18.28
CA GLU A 8 -13.58 -27.77 -18.25
C GLU A 8 -13.65 -26.89 -16.98
N GLU A 9 -13.32 -27.46 -15.82
CA GLU A 9 -13.22 -26.69 -14.57
C GLU A 9 -12.13 -25.61 -14.67
N ALA A 10 -10.95 -25.95 -15.20
CA ALA A 10 -9.87 -24.98 -15.38
C ALA A 10 -10.28 -23.82 -16.31
N ALA A 11 -10.98 -24.12 -17.41
CA ALA A 11 -11.49 -23.11 -18.34
C ALA A 11 -12.55 -22.22 -17.67
N SER A 12 -13.51 -22.83 -16.95
CA SER A 12 -14.56 -22.11 -16.23
C SER A 12 -14.00 -21.18 -15.14
N LEU A 13 -13.06 -21.67 -14.32
CA LEU A 13 -12.38 -20.86 -13.31
C LEU A 13 -11.55 -19.75 -13.96
N GLY A 14 -10.84 -20.03 -15.06
CA GLY A 14 -10.09 -19.05 -15.82
C GLY A 14 -10.97 -17.91 -16.35
N CYS A 15 -12.14 -18.22 -16.90
CA CYS A 15 -13.12 -17.23 -17.35
C CYS A 15 -13.64 -16.34 -16.21
N ARG A 16 -13.72 -16.88 -14.98
CA ARG A 16 -14.24 -16.16 -13.80
C ARG A 16 -13.17 -15.42 -13.01
N ALA A 17 -11.89 -15.74 -13.21
CA ALA A 17 -10.78 -15.16 -12.46
C ALA A 17 -10.65 -13.63 -12.64
N CYS A 18 -11.00 -13.12 -13.82
CA CYS A 18 -10.97 -11.71 -14.18
C CYS A 18 -12.38 -11.21 -14.55
N ALA A 19 -13.26 -11.08 -13.56
CA ALA A 19 -14.68 -10.79 -13.79
C ALA A 19 -15.02 -9.30 -14.05
N THR A 20 -14.03 -8.41 -14.09
CA THR A 20 -14.23 -6.96 -14.32
C THR A 20 -13.52 -6.49 -15.59
N PRO A 21 -14.06 -5.49 -16.32
CA PRO A 21 -13.55 -5.04 -17.62
C PRO A 21 -12.16 -4.36 -17.60
N GLY A 22 -11.53 -4.22 -16.44
CA GLY A 22 -10.17 -3.70 -16.30
C GLY A 22 -9.81 -3.47 -14.84
N GLY A 23 -8.51 -3.34 -14.55
CA GLY A 23 -7.98 -3.12 -13.20
C GLY A 23 -6.64 -3.84 -12.98
N GLY A 24 -6.00 -3.56 -11.85
CA GLY A 24 -4.85 -4.36 -11.40
C GLY A 24 -5.28 -5.71 -10.83
N CYS A 25 -4.32 -6.59 -10.52
CA CYS A 25 -4.59 -7.84 -9.83
C CYS A 25 -5.35 -7.60 -8.51
N GLN A 26 -6.31 -8.47 -8.18
CA GLN A 26 -7.12 -8.41 -6.94
C GLN A 26 -6.37 -8.85 -5.67
N PHE A 27 -5.05 -9.01 -5.77
CA PHE A 27 -4.13 -9.34 -4.70
C PHE A 27 -2.98 -8.33 -4.70
N LEU A 28 -2.25 -8.23 -3.59
CA LEU A 28 -1.11 -7.35 -3.36
C LEU A 28 0.16 -7.80 -4.12
N GLY A 29 0.03 -7.96 -5.43
CA GLY A 29 1.15 -8.11 -6.36
C GLY A 29 1.85 -6.78 -6.61
N THR A 30 2.74 -6.74 -7.61
CA THR A 30 3.53 -5.55 -7.92
C THR A 30 2.66 -4.34 -8.28
N ALA A 31 1.59 -4.51 -9.08
CA ALA A 31 0.72 -3.39 -9.45
C ALA A 31 0.04 -2.73 -8.23
N ALA A 32 -0.54 -3.53 -7.33
CA ALA A 32 -1.16 -3.06 -6.10
C ALA A 32 -0.13 -2.47 -5.12
N SER A 33 1.03 -3.12 -5.00
CA SER A 33 2.15 -2.61 -4.18
C SER A 33 2.65 -1.25 -4.70
N SER A 34 2.73 -1.05 -6.01
CA SER A 34 3.12 0.22 -6.61
C SER A 34 2.11 1.33 -6.35
N GLN A 35 0.80 1.01 -6.32
CA GLN A 35 -0.23 1.98 -5.94
C GLN A 35 -0.06 2.41 -4.47
N VAL A 36 0.13 1.44 -3.56
CA VAL A 36 0.38 1.70 -2.14
C VAL A 36 1.63 2.57 -1.95
N VAL A 37 2.73 2.22 -2.62
CA VAL A 37 3.98 2.98 -2.57
C VAL A 37 3.80 4.38 -3.17
N ALA A 38 3.08 4.54 -4.28
CA ALA A 38 2.82 5.85 -4.87
C ALA A 38 2.02 6.77 -3.91
N GLU A 39 1.07 6.21 -3.17
CA GLU A 39 0.32 6.96 -2.16
C GLU A 39 1.17 7.31 -0.94
N ALA A 40 2.10 6.44 -0.53
CA ALA A 40 3.05 6.69 0.55
C ALA A 40 4.22 7.62 0.17
N LEU A 41 4.49 7.77 -1.13
CA LEU A 41 5.39 8.79 -1.68
C LEU A 41 4.73 10.17 -1.78
N GLY A 42 3.43 10.25 -1.54
CA GLY A 42 2.66 11.48 -1.64
C GLY A 42 2.29 11.85 -3.08
N LEU A 43 2.52 10.95 -4.06
CA LEU A 43 2.33 11.22 -5.49
C LEU A 43 0.89 11.01 -5.99
N THR A 44 -0.01 10.54 -5.14
CA THR A 44 -1.45 10.44 -5.46
C THR A 44 -2.27 11.05 -4.35
N VAL A 45 -3.51 11.43 -4.68
CA VAL A 45 -4.45 11.95 -3.69
C VAL A 45 -4.72 10.90 -2.61
N PRO A 46 -5.02 11.31 -1.36
CA PRO A 46 -5.29 10.37 -0.27
C PRO A 46 -6.45 9.42 -0.58
N HIS A 47 -6.31 8.19 -0.13
CA HIS A 47 -7.26 7.09 -0.30
C HIS A 47 -7.56 6.78 -1.78
N ALA A 48 -6.50 6.61 -2.58
CA ALA A 48 -6.55 6.33 -4.02
C ALA A 48 -6.05 4.91 -4.37
N ALA A 49 -5.01 4.44 -3.69
CA ALA A 49 -4.45 3.12 -3.89
C ALA A 49 -5.51 2.06 -3.63
N LEU A 50 -5.53 1.01 -4.48
CA LEU A 50 -6.45 -0.12 -4.39
C LEU A 50 -7.93 0.22 -4.65
N ALA A 51 -8.23 1.44 -5.12
CA ALA A 51 -9.59 1.83 -5.48
C ALA A 51 -10.18 0.87 -6.52
N PRO A 52 -11.36 0.26 -6.27
CA PRO A 52 -11.92 -0.76 -7.15
C PRO A 52 -12.25 -0.18 -8.52
N SER A 53 -11.63 -0.76 -9.55
CA SER A 53 -11.80 -0.35 -10.94
C SER A 53 -13.27 -0.43 -11.39
N GLY A 54 -13.68 0.49 -12.26
CA GLY A 54 -15.03 0.56 -12.81
C GLY A 54 -16.11 1.03 -11.83
N GLN A 55 -15.77 1.35 -10.59
CA GLN A 55 -16.71 1.85 -9.59
C GLN A 55 -16.79 3.39 -9.61
N SER A 56 -17.90 3.95 -9.10
CA SER A 56 -18.13 5.40 -9.04
C SER A 56 -17.03 6.17 -8.30
N ILE A 57 -16.32 5.50 -7.38
CA ILE A 57 -15.21 6.06 -6.60
C ILE A 57 -14.04 6.56 -7.46
N TRP A 58 -13.88 6.03 -8.68
CA TRP A 58 -12.90 6.53 -9.64
C TRP A 58 -13.25 7.93 -10.16
N ARG A 59 -14.55 8.27 -10.28
CA ARG A 59 -14.97 9.61 -10.69
C ARG A 59 -14.69 10.64 -9.59
N ASP A 60 -14.91 10.26 -8.34
CA ASP A 60 -14.51 11.05 -7.17
C ASP A 60 -12.99 11.26 -7.13
N MET A 61 -12.22 10.18 -7.25
CA MET A 61 -10.76 10.24 -7.29
C MET A 61 -10.26 11.13 -8.43
N ALA A 62 -10.80 10.99 -9.65
CA ALA A 62 -10.43 11.83 -10.79
C ALA A 62 -10.69 13.32 -10.53
N ARG A 63 -11.82 13.66 -9.89
CA ARG A 63 -12.12 15.05 -9.51
C ARG A 63 -11.12 15.58 -8.48
N ARG A 64 -10.83 14.81 -7.43
CA ARG A 64 -9.84 15.19 -6.40
C ARG A 64 -8.44 15.36 -7.00
N THR A 65 -8.04 14.48 -7.91
CA THR A 65 -6.77 14.58 -8.65
C THR A 65 -6.71 15.84 -9.51
N ALA A 66 -7.79 16.19 -10.23
CA ALA A 66 -7.83 17.40 -11.04
C ALA A 66 -7.70 18.68 -10.19
N LEU A 67 -8.38 18.72 -9.04
CA LEU A 67 -8.28 19.84 -8.09
C LEU A 67 -6.86 19.95 -7.51
N ALA A 68 -6.27 18.81 -7.10
CA ALA A 68 -4.90 18.77 -6.62
C ALA A 68 -3.92 19.26 -7.69
N LEU A 69 -4.03 18.78 -8.93
CA LEU A 69 -3.17 19.21 -10.03
C LEU A 69 -3.30 20.71 -10.31
N HIS A 70 -4.51 21.25 -10.29
CA HIS A 70 -4.74 22.69 -10.46
C HIS A 70 -4.05 23.51 -9.36
N GLU A 71 -4.15 23.08 -8.11
CA GLU A 71 -3.51 23.73 -6.97
C GLU A 71 -1.98 23.61 -7.00
N GLN A 72 -1.44 22.49 -7.45
CA GLN A 72 0.00 22.32 -7.64
C GLN A 72 0.50 23.28 -8.72
N ALA A 73 -0.21 23.37 -9.85
CA ALA A 73 0.14 24.27 -10.95
C ALA A 73 0.02 25.74 -10.56
N SER A 74 -1.01 26.14 -9.80
CA SER A 74 -1.18 27.53 -9.35
C SER A 74 -0.07 27.98 -8.40
N GLN A 75 0.45 27.05 -7.60
CA GLN A 75 1.56 27.29 -6.65
C GLN A 75 2.95 27.05 -7.25
N GLY A 76 3.05 26.65 -8.52
CA GLY A 76 4.34 26.33 -9.16
C GLY A 76 5.07 25.13 -8.54
N ARG A 77 4.34 24.25 -7.84
CA ARG A 77 4.89 23.06 -7.21
C ARG A 77 5.05 21.92 -8.20
N THR A 78 6.12 21.16 -8.02
CA THR A 78 6.56 20.08 -8.88
C THR A 78 6.68 18.78 -8.09
N SER A 79 6.90 17.66 -8.78
CA SER A 79 7.19 16.38 -8.11
C SER A 79 8.45 16.41 -7.25
N ALA A 80 9.40 17.31 -7.52
CA ALA A 80 10.62 17.48 -6.70
C ALA A 80 10.32 18.08 -5.32
N ASP A 81 9.20 18.82 -5.18
CA ASP A 81 8.76 19.37 -3.89
C ASP A 81 8.04 18.33 -3.01
N ILE A 82 7.72 17.16 -3.59
CA ILE A 82 6.99 16.07 -2.94
C ILE A 82 7.93 14.89 -2.69
N LEU A 83 8.72 14.52 -3.70
CA LEU A 83 9.71 13.45 -3.61
C LEU A 83 10.94 13.93 -2.85
N THR A 84 11.01 13.56 -1.58
CA THR A 84 12.14 13.82 -0.67
C THR A 84 12.64 12.51 -0.06
N ASP A 85 13.81 12.51 0.58
CA ASP A 85 14.29 11.34 1.33
C ASP A 85 13.30 10.91 2.44
N ALA A 86 12.56 11.87 3.01
CA ALA A 86 11.47 11.60 3.95
C ALA A 86 10.30 10.86 3.29
N ALA A 87 9.89 11.26 2.08
CA ALA A 87 8.87 10.55 1.31
C ALA A 87 9.32 9.13 0.93
N ILE A 88 10.59 8.96 0.53
CA ILE A 88 11.18 7.63 0.28
C ILE A 88 11.11 6.76 1.55
N ARG A 89 11.53 7.31 2.70
CA ARG A 89 11.47 6.60 4.00
C ARG A 89 10.04 6.20 4.36
N ASN A 90 9.07 7.10 4.22
CA ASN A 90 7.65 6.79 4.44
C ASN A 90 7.17 5.65 3.54
N ALA A 91 7.53 5.71 2.25
CA ALA A 91 7.18 4.66 1.30
C ALA A 91 7.76 3.29 1.65
N MET A 92 8.99 3.23 2.17
CA MET A 92 9.59 1.99 2.67
C MET A 92 8.85 1.45 3.90
N VAL A 93 8.48 2.33 4.84
CA VAL A 93 7.74 1.96 6.05
C VAL A 93 6.35 1.42 5.69
N VAL A 94 5.61 2.12 4.83
CA VAL A 94 4.28 1.66 4.38
C VAL A 94 4.39 0.35 3.58
N HIS A 95 5.40 0.20 2.72
CA HIS A 95 5.65 -1.05 2.00
C HIS A 95 5.82 -2.25 2.94
N ALA A 96 6.61 -2.09 4.01
CA ALA A 96 6.82 -3.12 5.02
C ALA A 96 5.52 -3.45 5.78
N ALA A 97 4.76 -2.43 6.17
CA ALA A 97 3.48 -2.60 6.89
C ALA A 97 2.43 -3.37 6.07
N PHE A 98 2.41 -3.20 4.75
CA PHE A 98 1.55 -3.95 3.84
C PHE A 98 2.08 -5.36 3.51
N GLY A 99 3.38 -5.63 3.72
CA GLY A 99 4.03 -6.83 3.22
C GLY A 99 4.11 -6.85 1.69
N GLY A 100 4.49 -5.71 1.09
CA GLY A 100 4.46 -5.47 -0.36
C GLY A 100 5.31 -6.42 -1.21
N SER A 101 5.17 -6.32 -2.53
CA SER A 101 5.95 -7.10 -3.49
C SER A 101 7.45 -6.81 -3.38
N THR A 102 8.29 -7.84 -3.51
CA THR A 102 9.75 -7.71 -3.52
C THR A 102 10.25 -6.90 -4.72
N ASN A 103 9.47 -6.78 -5.80
CA ASN A 103 9.84 -5.93 -6.94
C ASN A 103 9.98 -4.45 -6.55
N LEU A 104 9.31 -3.99 -5.49
CA LEU A 104 9.42 -2.60 -5.04
C LEU A 104 10.75 -2.31 -4.36
N LEU A 105 11.51 -3.34 -3.96
CA LEU A 105 12.90 -3.20 -3.53
C LEU A 105 13.83 -2.77 -4.68
N LEU A 106 13.41 -2.99 -5.93
CA LEU A 106 14.11 -2.53 -7.13
C LEU A 106 13.56 -1.19 -7.62
N HIS A 107 12.24 -1.05 -7.64
CA HIS A 107 11.60 0.15 -8.18
C HIS A 107 11.79 1.38 -7.30
N LEU A 108 11.73 1.26 -5.97
CA LEU A 108 11.86 2.43 -5.10
C LEU A 108 13.27 3.07 -5.17
N PRO A 109 14.38 2.29 -5.16
CA PRO A 109 15.71 2.85 -5.45
C PRO A 109 15.84 3.45 -6.85
N ALA A 110 15.14 2.92 -7.86
CA ALA A 110 15.13 3.50 -9.20
C ALA A 110 14.38 4.84 -9.25
N ILE A 111 13.26 4.97 -8.54
CA ILE A 111 12.53 6.23 -8.37
C ILE A 111 13.42 7.26 -7.65
N ALA A 112 14.04 6.87 -6.54
CA ALA A 112 14.96 7.73 -5.80
C ALA A 112 16.12 8.21 -6.69
N HIS A 113 16.71 7.30 -7.47
CA HIS A 113 17.76 7.65 -8.44
C HIS A 113 17.29 8.67 -9.47
N ALA A 114 16.12 8.45 -10.08
CA ALA A 114 15.56 9.34 -11.09
C ALA A 114 15.21 10.73 -10.52
N ALA A 115 14.87 10.80 -9.24
CA ALA A 115 14.62 12.04 -8.50
C ALA A 115 15.90 12.71 -7.95
N GLY A 116 17.08 12.10 -8.12
CA GLY A 116 18.34 12.62 -7.56
C GLY A 116 18.47 12.47 -6.04
N LEU A 117 17.68 11.57 -5.44
CA LEU A 117 17.62 11.32 -4.00
C LEU A 117 18.53 10.15 -3.57
N GLN A 118 18.70 9.98 -2.26
CA GLN A 118 19.45 8.84 -1.73
C GLN A 118 18.71 7.54 -2.05
N ARG A 119 19.41 6.62 -2.73
CA ARG A 119 18.87 5.30 -3.07
C ARG A 119 18.87 4.41 -1.83
N PRO A 120 17.73 3.82 -1.43
CA PRO A 120 17.72 2.83 -0.35
C PRO A 120 18.61 1.63 -0.68
N VAL A 121 19.41 1.21 0.30
CA VAL A 121 20.27 0.03 0.21
C VAL A 121 19.66 -1.14 0.99
N VAL A 122 20.24 -2.34 0.86
CA VAL A 122 19.73 -3.56 1.51
C VAL A 122 19.65 -3.40 3.02
N GLU A 123 20.61 -2.71 3.63
CA GLU A 123 20.69 -2.43 5.05
C GLU A 123 19.51 -1.56 5.54
N ASP A 124 19.07 -0.60 4.72
CA ASP A 124 17.90 0.22 5.04
C ASP A 124 16.62 -0.63 5.05
N TRP A 125 16.47 -1.51 4.06
CA TRP A 125 15.33 -2.42 4.00
C TRP A 125 15.31 -3.40 5.17
N GLN A 126 16.46 -3.95 5.56
CA GLN A 126 16.59 -4.80 6.75
C GLN A 126 16.19 -4.06 8.02
N ARG A 127 16.72 -2.84 8.21
CA ARG A 127 16.41 -2.01 9.38
C ARG A 127 14.91 -1.71 9.46
N ILE A 128 14.30 -1.29 8.36
CA ILE A 128 12.86 -0.97 8.31
C ILE A 128 12.01 -2.22 8.57
N ASN A 129 12.30 -3.35 7.92
CA ASN A 129 11.53 -4.58 8.10
C ASN A 129 11.62 -5.16 9.53
N ARG A 130 12.68 -4.83 10.29
CA ARG A 130 12.77 -5.19 11.72
C ARG A 130 11.97 -4.25 12.63
N GLN A 131 11.79 -3.00 12.22
CA GLN A 131 11.12 -1.97 13.03
C GLN A 131 9.61 -1.93 12.77
N VAL A 132 9.18 -2.20 11.53
CA VAL A 132 7.80 -2.02 11.10
C VAL A 132 7.03 -3.33 11.19
N PRO A 133 5.97 -3.43 12.02
CA PRO A 133 5.10 -4.60 12.03
C PRO A 133 4.28 -4.66 10.73
N ARG A 134 4.00 -5.88 10.25
CA ARG A 134 3.01 -6.07 9.18
C ARG A 134 1.61 -5.90 9.76
N LEU A 135 0.82 -4.99 9.20
CA LEU A 135 -0.50 -4.61 9.70
C LEU A 135 -1.63 -5.07 8.79
N VAL A 136 -1.35 -5.42 7.54
CA VAL A 136 -2.40 -5.73 6.56
C VAL A 136 -2.47 -7.23 6.26
N ASP A 137 -3.67 -7.78 6.38
CA ASP A 137 -4.02 -9.10 5.87
C ASP A 137 -4.58 -8.98 4.44
N VAL A 138 -3.79 -9.38 3.46
CA VAL A 138 -4.13 -9.23 2.04
C VAL A 138 -3.39 -10.26 1.20
N LEU A 139 -4.12 -10.93 0.29
CA LEU A 139 -3.55 -11.90 -0.63
C LEU A 139 -2.30 -11.33 -1.32
N PRO A 140 -1.22 -12.11 -1.50
CA PRO A 140 -1.09 -13.52 -1.13
C PRO A 140 -0.71 -13.74 0.35
N ASN A 141 -0.52 -12.68 1.14
CA ASN A 141 -0.11 -12.78 2.53
C ASN A 141 -1.33 -13.09 3.41
N GLY A 142 -1.20 -14.03 4.34
CA GLY A 142 -2.28 -14.37 5.28
C GLY A 142 -2.30 -13.52 6.55
N PRO A 143 -3.06 -13.93 7.58
CA PRO A 143 -3.59 -15.28 7.77
C PRO A 143 -4.83 -15.65 6.93
N VAL A 144 -5.75 -14.73 6.66
CA VAL A 144 -6.99 -14.98 5.91
C VAL A 144 -6.78 -14.79 4.41
N GLY A 145 -5.99 -13.79 4.02
CA GLY A 145 -5.78 -13.42 2.62
C GLY A 145 -7.01 -12.71 2.05
N HIS A 146 -7.24 -11.47 2.45
CA HIS A 146 -8.30 -10.66 1.85
C HIS A 146 -7.92 -10.12 0.46
N PRO A 147 -8.86 -9.95 -0.49
CA PRO A 147 -8.58 -9.27 -1.74
C PRO A 147 -8.40 -7.76 -1.52
N THR A 148 -7.67 -7.10 -2.40
CA THR A 148 -7.27 -5.68 -2.26
C THR A 148 -8.44 -4.71 -2.12
N VAL A 149 -9.62 -5.06 -2.65
CA VAL A 149 -10.85 -4.26 -2.47
C VAL A 149 -11.29 -4.17 -1.01
N LEU A 150 -11.10 -5.22 -0.20
CA LEU A 150 -11.45 -5.16 1.22
C LEU A 150 -10.46 -4.28 1.99
N VAL A 151 -9.18 -4.30 1.60
CA VAL A 151 -8.17 -3.37 2.16
C VAL A 151 -8.53 -1.92 1.86
N PHE A 152 -8.96 -1.64 0.62
CA PHE A 152 -9.45 -0.31 0.26
C PHE A 152 -10.65 0.11 1.11
N LEU A 153 -11.65 -0.77 1.29
CA LEU A 153 -12.83 -0.45 2.09
C LEU A 153 -12.52 -0.35 3.60
N ALA A 154 -11.55 -1.10 4.11
CA ALA A 154 -11.09 -1.03 5.49
C ALA A 154 -10.40 0.31 5.82
N GLY A 155 -10.01 1.06 4.78
CA GLY A 155 -9.45 2.41 4.87
C GLY A 155 -8.11 2.57 4.16
N GLY A 156 -7.58 1.52 3.54
CA GLY A 156 -6.45 1.58 2.63
C GLY A 156 -5.16 2.10 3.26
N VAL A 157 -4.39 2.84 2.46
CA VAL A 157 -3.09 3.39 2.88
C VAL A 157 -3.21 4.38 4.05
N PRO A 158 -4.16 5.33 4.06
CA PRO A 158 -4.28 6.28 5.16
C PRO A 158 -4.56 5.59 6.52
N GLU A 159 -5.38 4.54 6.54
CA GLU A 159 -5.65 3.78 7.77
C GLU A 159 -4.40 3.11 8.33
N VAL A 160 -3.60 2.46 7.46
CA VAL A 160 -2.31 1.88 7.86
C VAL A 160 -1.36 2.97 8.37
N MET A 161 -1.35 4.13 7.71
CA MET A 161 -0.51 5.25 8.10
C MET A 161 -0.92 5.88 9.44
N LEU A 162 -2.19 5.81 9.88
CA LEU A 162 -2.58 6.20 11.24
C LEU A 162 -1.85 5.35 12.29
N HIS A 163 -1.83 4.04 12.13
CA HIS A 163 -1.10 3.16 13.05
C HIS A 163 0.41 3.41 13.03
N LEU A 164 0.99 3.69 11.85
CA LEU A 164 2.42 3.98 11.72
C LEU A 164 2.79 5.36 12.30
N ARG A 165 1.89 6.35 12.22
CA ARG A 165 2.00 7.65 12.90
C ARG A 165 2.07 7.44 14.40
N ASP A 166 1.14 6.66 14.96
CA ASP A 166 1.06 6.42 16.41
C ASP A 166 2.28 5.64 16.95
N LEU A 167 2.94 4.86 16.09
CA LEU A 167 4.22 4.21 16.37
C LEU A 167 5.45 5.12 16.20
N GLY A 168 5.28 6.35 15.73
CA GLY A 168 6.37 7.30 15.47
C GLY A 168 7.26 6.91 14.29
N LEU A 169 6.74 6.11 13.34
CA LEU A 169 7.52 5.56 12.22
C LEU A 169 7.46 6.43 10.95
N LEU A 170 6.57 7.42 10.90
CA LEU A 170 6.38 8.29 9.74
C LEU A 170 7.03 9.67 9.92
N ASP A 171 7.47 10.23 8.80
CA ASP A 171 7.68 11.66 8.64
C ASP A 171 6.35 12.35 8.36
N LEU A 172 5.82 13.10 9.32
CA LEU A 172 4.51 13.75 9.17
C LEU A 172 4.59 15.07 8.42
N ASP A 173 5.77 15.68 8.34
CA ASP A 173 5.99 16.96 7.66
C ASP A 173 6.18 16.78 6.14
N ALA A 174 6.40 15.54 5.67
CA ALA A 174 6.51 15.24 4.26
C ALA A 174 5.23 15.63 3.49
N MET A 175 5.43 16.36 2.39
CA MET A 175 4.35 16.92 1.57
C MET A 175 3.71 15.89 0.64
N THR A 176 2.47 16.12 0.25
CA THR A 176 1.72 15.30 -0.72
C THR A 176 1.21 16.14 -1.88
N VAL A 177 0.75 15.49 -2.97
CA VAL A 177 0.11 16.15 -4.12
C VAL A 177 -1.16 16.91 -3.74
N SER A 178 -1.78 16.62 -2.59
CA SER A 178 -2.90 17.42 -2.09
C SER A 178 -2.48 18.82 -1.64
N GLY A 179 -1.17 19.04 -1.53
CA GLY A 179 -0.57 20.27 -1.05
C GLY A 179 -0.57 20.42 0.46
N LYS A 180 -0.80 19.31 1.16
CA LYS A 180 -0.79 19.18 2.62
C LYS A 180 0.30 18.21 3.05
N SER A 181 0.77 18.37 4.29
CA SER A 181 1.68 17.42 4.93
C SER A 181 0.96 16.10 5.22
N TYR A 182 1.70 15.02 5.48
CA TYR A 182 1.07 13.78 5.93
C TYR A 182 0.35 13.92 7.26
N GLY A 183 0.83 14.76 8.18
CA GLY A 183 0.13 15.08 9.42
C GLY A 183 -1.30 15.56 9.15
N ASP A 184 -1.43 16.61 8.34
CA ASP A 184 -2.72 17.18 7.93
C ASP A 184 -3.62 16.15 7.21
N VAL A 185 -3.04 15.35 6.31
CA VAL A 185 -3.77 14.32 5.56
C VAL A 185 -4.34 13.25 6.50
N LEU A 186 -3.57 12.84 7.50
CA LEU A 186 -3.98 11.81 8.46
C LEU A 186 -5.00 12.34 9.47
N GLU A 187 -4.87 13.58 9.93
CA GLU A 187 -5.89 14.24 10.75
C GLU A 187 -7.23 14.34 9.99
N TRP A 188 -7.18 14.73 8.71
CA TRP A 188 -8.37 14.72 7.86
C TRP A 188 -8.98 13.32 7.73
N TRP A 189 -8.16 12.30 7.48
CA TRP A 189 -8.64 10.93 7.30
C TRP A 189 -9.34 10.40 8.55
N GLU A 190 -8.74 10.61 9.72
CA GLU A 190 -9.25 10.17 11.02
C GLU A 190 -10.66 10.72 11.32
N ALA A 191 -10.92 11.98 10.94
CA ALA A 191 -12.21 12.65 11.10
C ALA A 191 -13.16 12.53 9.88
N SER A 192 -12.76 11.82 8.82
CA SER A 192 -13.47 11.83 7.54
C SER A 192 -14.75 10.98 7.57
N SER A 193 -15.87 11.50 7.05
CA SER A 193 -17.08 10.69 6.82
C SER A 193 -16.82 9.56 5.83
N ARG A 194 -15.94 9.79 4.85
CA ARG A 194 -15.52 8.77 3.88
C ARG A 194 -14.94 7.53 4.56
N ARG A 195 -14.12 7.72 5.59
CA ARG A 195 -13.53 6.63 6.37
C ARG A 195 -14.62 5.79 7.01
N ALA A 196 -15.57 6.43 7.69
CA ALA A 196 -16.70 5.75 8.34
C ALA A 196 -17.59 5.01 7.32
N GLU A 197 -17.99 5.69 6.23
CA GLU A 197 -18.88 5.14 5.19
C GLU A 197 -18.28 3.91 4.49
N LEU A 198 -16.99 3.93 4.16
CA LEU A 198 -16.34 2.81 3.48
C LEU A 198 -16.14 1.61 4.40
N ARG A 199 -15.77 1.86 5.66
CA ARG A 199 -15.63 0.82 6.70
C ARG A 199 -16.98 0.18 7.03
N GLU A 200 -18.05 0.97 7.13
CA GLU A 200 -19.41 0.43 7.28
C GLU A 200 -19.81 -0.41 6.06
N ARG A 201 -19.50 0.07 4.86
CA ARG A 201 -19.79 -0.65 3.61
C ARG A 201 -19.04 -1.98 3.50
N LEU A 202 -17.83 -2.09 4.05
CA LEU A 202 -17.12 -3.36 4.16
C LEU A 202 -17.92 -4.39 4.97
N VAL A 203 -18.42 -3.98 6.14
CA VAL A 203 -19.24 -4.84 7.01
C VAL A 203 -20.53 -5.24 6.30
N GLN A 204 -21.23 -4.30 5.67
CA GLN A 204 -22.50 -4.55 4.99
C GLN A 204 -22.35 -5.51 3.78
N LEU A 205 -21.29 -5.36 2.99
CA LEU A 205 -21.11 -6.13 1.76
C LEU A 205 -20.44 -7.48 1.97
N ALA A 206 -19.48 -7.56 2.90
CA ALA A 206 -18.64 -8.74 3.08
C ALA A 206 -18.82 -9.42 4.45
N GLY A 207 -19.49 -8.79 5.42
CA GLY A 207 -19.58 -9.28 6.79
C GLY A 207 -18.21 -9.32 7.49
N VAL A 208 -17.25 -8.54 7.01
CA VAL A 208 -15.87 -8.49 7.51
C VAL A 208 -15.70 -7.23 8.35
N ASP A 209 -15.14 -7.39 9.55
CA ASP A 209 -14.70 -6.27 10.37
C ASP A 209 -13.48 -5.60 9.72
N PRO A 210 -13.50 -4.29 9.44
CA PRO A 210 -12.33 -3.55 8.94
C PRO A 210 -11.04 -3.77 9.75
N ASP A 211 -11.15 -3.92 11.07
CA ASP A 211 -10.00 -4.11 11.96
C ASP A 211 -9.45 -5.55 11.92
N GLU A 212 -10.14 -6.45 11.21
CA GLU A 212 -9.63 -7.79 10.85
C GLU A 212 -8.90 -7.79 9.49
N VAL A 213 -8.96 -6.69 8.73
CA VAL A 213 -8.22 -6.50 7.46
C VAL A 213 -6.97 -5.65 7.67
N ILE A 214 -7.11 -4.55 8.42
CA ILE A 214 -6.02 -3.66 8.81
C ILE A 214 -5.95 -3.68 10.33
N PHE A 215 -4.97 -4.38 10.87
CA PHE A 215 -4.84 -4.59 12.31
C PHE A 215 -4.20 -3.39 13.01
N ALA A 216 -4.70 -3.08 14.20
CA ALA A 216 -3.95 -2.29 15.15
C ALA A 216 -2.66 -3.02 15.57
N PRO A 217 -1.56 -2.32 15.92
CA PRO A 217 -0.26 -2.96 16.17
C PRO A 217 -0.28 -4.08 17.21
N LYS A 218 -1.04 -3.92 18.31
CA LYS A 218 -1.17 -4.97 19.35
C LYS A 218 -1.89 -6.22 18.82
N GLN A 219 -2.90 -6.04 17.98
CA GLN A 219 -3.66 -7.13 17.36
C GLN A 219 -2.81 -7.86 16.31
N ALA A 220 -2.03 -7.13 15.52
CA ALA A 220 -1.07 -7.72 14.58
C ALA A 220 -0.08 -8.66 15.30
N VAL A 221 0.47 -8.23 16.43
CA VAL A 221 1.34 -9.08 17.28
C VAL A 221 0.59 -10.29 17.82
N ALA A 222 -0.62 -10.10 18.37
CA ALA A 222 -1.43 -11.19 18.91
C ALA A 222 -1.83 -12.23 17.84
N ARG A 223 -1.97 -11.81 16.58
CA ARG A 223 -2.25 -12.66 15.42
C ARG A 223 -0.99 -13.29 14.81
N GLY A 224 0.19 -13.03 15.36
CA GLY A 224 1.46 -13.56 14.86
C GLY A 224 1.86 -13.00 13.49
N MET A 225 1.45 -11.77 13.17
CA MET A 225 1.82 -11.11 11.92
C MET A 225 3.33 -10.82 11.90
N THR A 226 4.05 -11.50 11.01
CA THR A 226 5.48 -11.27 10.78
C THR A 226 5.72 -10.47 9.51
N SER A 227 6.92 -9.89 9.37
CA SER A 227 7.40 -9.41 8.07
C SER A 227 7.36 -10.55 7.06
N THR A 228 7.03 -10.22 5.82
CA THR A 228 7.03 -11.18 4.71
C THR A 228 8.36 -11.24 3.99
N ILE A 229 9.35 -10.42 4.35
CA ILE A 229 10.60 -10.30 3.60
C ILE A 229 11.79 -10.56 4.51
N CYS A 230 12.62 -11.51 4.09
CA CYS A 230 13.92 -11.78 4.67
C CYS A 230 15.03 -11.36 3.70
N PHE A 231 16.16 -10.92 4.24
CA PHE A 231 17.33 -10.49 3.47
C PHE A 231 18.56 -11.33 3.81
N PRO A 232 18.66 -12.59 3.34
CA PRO A 232 19.82 -13.43 3.62
C PRO A 232 21.09 -12.84 3.01
N GLN A 233 22.19 -12.97 3.74
CA GLN A 233 23.54 -12.61 3.31
C GLN A 233 24.48 -13.78 3.58
N GLY A 234 25.47 -13.97 2.70
CA GLY A 234 26.44 -15.06 2.82
C GLY A 234 27.39 -15.09 1.63
N ASN A 235 28.27 -16.10 1.58
CA ASN A 235 29.25 -16.26 0.50
C ASN A 235 28.60 -16.41 -0.90
N LEU A 236 27.39 -16.97 -1.00
CA LEU A 236 26.64 -17.07 -2.26
C LEU A 236 25.98 -15.75 -2.69
N ALA A 237 25.70 -14.85 -1.74
CA ALA A 237 25.05 -13.56 -1.97
C ALA A 237 25.76 -12.47 -1.15
N PRO A 238 27.02 -12.11 -1.50
CA PRO A 238 27.83 -11.18 -0.72
C PRO A 238 27.28 -9.75 -0.74
N GLN A 239 26.49 -9.40 -1.75
CA GLN A 239 25.77 -8.13 -1.87
C GLN A 239 24.32 -8.21 -1.35
N GLY A 240 23.96 -9.33 -0.73
CA GLY A 240 22.61 -9.61 -0.24
C GLY A 240 21.71 -10.30 -1.25
N SER A 241 20.64 -10.88 -0.71
CA SER A 241 19.55 -11.50 -1.46
C SER A 241 18.22 -11.16 -0.78
N VAL A 242 17.11 -11.45 -1.45
CA VAL A 242 15.77 -11.27 -0.89
C VAL A 242 14.96 -12.55 -1.07
N VAL A 243 14.23 -12.93 -0.02
CA VAL A 243 13.27 -14.02 -0.05
C VAL A 243 11.97 -13.50 0.57
N LYS A 244 10.84 -13.80 -0.08
CA LYS A 244 9.52 -13.60 0.51
C LYS A 244 9.14 -14.87 1.29
N SER A 245 8.93 -14.74 2.59
CA SER A 245 8.67 -15.84 3.55
C SER A 245 7.25 -15.76 4.13
#